data_AF-A0A1V5LYI6-F1
#
_entry.id   AF-A0A1V5LYI6-F1
#
_cell.length_a   1.000
_cell.length_b   1.000
_cell.length_c   1.000
_cell.angle_alpha   90.00
_cell.angle_beta   90.00
_cell.angle_gamma   90.00
#
_symmetry.space_group_name_H-M   'P 1'
#
loop_
_entity.id
_entity.type
_entity.pdbx_description
1 polymer ?
#
loop_
_entity_poly.entity_id
_entity_poly.type
_entity_poly.pdbx_seq_one_letter_code
_entity_poly.pdbx_strand_id
1 'polypeptide(L)'
;MWLPECAYRPAYAWKSPVEGAGPQQPAPRAGIEEICSEYGIQYFFVDTHLLMGGSTQGVYIERFGALKALWEQAHATPGGEPAHFDHSPYRPYYVSGKYDGAAVSFYTREEHTGLQVWSGEHGYPGDGNYLDFHKKHYPGGHRYWKVTSAKADLADKMIYYPEDVEERLETNAEHFAWLVETLLAENPQPNAPAFLTAPYDTELFGHWWYEGPRWMYKTLKRLHENGKVTLRTAGDYLEQHPPDVGVALPEGSWGQGGFHWIWLNEWTAWTWKEVYKAEETMRALARDFAHSEDETLRRLLRQAARELLLLESSDWQFLISTWSARDYAELRLQEHRDVFTRLAAMTRQYAATGELDAADLAFLETEERRDDIFPTVDPLWWVDTVPAAV
;
A
#
# COMPACT_ATOMS: atom_id res chain seq x y z
N MET A 1 -5.83 -0.79 9.74
CA MET A 1 -5.62 -0.01 8.51
C MET A 1 -4.71 -0.79 7.58
N TRP A 2 -4.98 -0.73 6.28
CA TRP A 2 -4.01 -1.16 5.28
C TRP A 2 -3.10 0.02 4.98
N LEU A 3 -1.82 -0.05 5.35
CA LEU A 3 -0.84 0.92 4.89
C LEU A 3 -0.60 0.65 3.40
N PRO A 4 -0.61 1.68 2.52
CA PRO A 4 -0.25 1.48 1.13
C PRO A 4 1.07 0.71 1.04
N GLU A 5 1.03 -0.44 0.38
CA GLU A 5 2.18 -1.29 0.14
C GLU A 5 2.85 -1.87 1.40
N CYS A 6 2.11 -1.92 2.53
CA CYS A 6 2.66 -2.19 3.86
C CYS A 6 3.91 -1.33 4.15
N ALA A 7 4.01 -0.15 3.53
CA ALA A 7 5.17 0.72 3.62
C ALA A 7 5.15 1.42 4.99
N TYR A 8 6.15 1.12 5.81
CA TYR A 8 6.26 1.59 7.17
C TYR A 8 7.60 2.28 7.40
N ARG A 9 7.59 3.33 8.24
CA ARG A 9 8.76 4.07 8.68
C ARG A 9 8.62 4.45 10.16
N PRO A 10 9.61 4.14 11.03
CA PRO A 10 9.63 4.61 12.40
C PRO A 10 10.00 6.09 12.49
N ALA A 11 9.80 6.71 13.65
CA ALA A 11 10.24 8.09 13.89
C ALA A 11 11.78 8.25 13.76
N TYR A 12 12.23 9.22 12.97
CA TYR A 12 13.64 9.66 12.92
C TYR A 12 13.77 11.07 12.30
N ALA A 13 14.98 11.63 12.35
CA ALA A 13 15.30 12.88 11.67
C ALA A 13 15.40 12.65 10.15
N TRP A 14 14.30 12.89 9.44
CA TRP A 14 14.16 12.59 8.02
C TRP A 14 14.59 13.77 7.16
N LYS A 15 15.36 13.49 6.11
CA LYS A 15 15.58 14.37 4.96
C LYS A 15 15.15 13.68 3.68
N SER A 16 14.71 14.47 2.71
CA SER A 16 14.37 13.99 1.38
C SER A 16 15.55 13.26 0.74
N PRO A 17 15.33 12.07 0.18
CA PRO A 17 16.36 11.33 -0.55
C PRO A 17 16.51 11.83 -1.99
N VAL A 18 15.67 12.77 -2.43
CA VAL A 18 15.69 13.35 -3.78
C VAL A 18 16.38 14.71 -3.73
N GLU A 19 17.51 14.80 -4.42
CA GLU A 19 18.32 16.01 -4.44
C GLU A 19 17.54 17.20 -4.99
N GLY A 20 17.51 18.30 -4.22
CA GLY A 20 16.89 19.56 -4.61
C GLY A 20 15.36 19.57 -4.57
N ALA A 21 14.71 18.57 -3.99
CA ALA A 21 13.25 18.53 -3.84
C ALA A 21 12.83 18.01 -2.45
N GLY A 22 11.87 18.68 -1.82
CA GLY A 22 11.43 18.39 -0.45
C GLY A 22 12.46 18.80 0.61
N PRO A 23 12.17 18.53 1.90
CA PRO A 23 13.02 18.92 3.03
C PRO A 23 14.48 18.43 2.91
N GLN A 24 15.41 19.34 2.63
CA GLN A 24 16.84 19.00 2.47
C GLN A 24 17.61 19.01 3.81
N GLN A 25 17.05 19.63 4.85
CA GLN A 25 17.59 19.59 6.20
C GLN A 25 16.89 18.47 6.98
N PRO A 26 17.63 17.58 7.68
CA PRO A 26 17.02 16.59 8.54
C PRO A 26 16.13 17.25 9.59
N ALA A 27 14.86 16.85 9.63
CA ALA A 27 13.89 17.33 10.61
C ALA A 27 13.20 16.13 11.28
N PRO A 28 12.84 16.21 12.57
CA PRO A 28 12.06 15.17 13.22
C PRO A 28 10.78 14.88 12.44
N ARG A 29 10.56 13.61 12.09
CA ARG A 29 9.35 13.16 11.41
C ARG A 29 8.73 12.01 12.19
N ALA A 30 7.51 12.22 12.66
CA ALA A 30 6.73 11.26 13.45
C ALA A 30 6.67 9.89 12.78
N GLY A 31 6.69 8.82 13.56
CA GLY A 31 6.54 7.45 13.04
C GLY A 31 5.14 7.23 12.44
N ILE A 32 5.00 6.27 11.53
CA ILE A 32 3.68 5.93 10.95
C ILE A 32 2.72 5.45 12.04
N GLU A 33 3.22 4.74 13.05
CA GLU A 33 2.50 4.31 14.24
C GLU A 33 2.03 5.49 15.10
N GLU A 34 2.81 6.57 15.18
CA GLU A 34 2.45 7.77 15.94
C GLU A 34 1.28 8.49 15.24
N ILE A 35 1.36 8.63 13.92
CA ILE A 35 0.26 9.19 13.10
C ILE A 35 -0.99 8.30 13.21
N CYS A 36 -0.85 6.97 13.10
CA CYS A 36 -1.97 6.05 13.27
C CYS A 36 -2.66 6.23 14.64
N SER A 37 -1.87 6.38 15.71
CA SER A 37 -2.37 6.58 17.07
C SER A 37 -3.17 7.87 17.21
N GLU A 38 -2.69 8.98 16.63
CA GLU A 38 -3.36 10.28 16.64
C GLU A 38 -4.77 10.20 16.05
N TYR A 39 -4.95 9.42 14.98
CA TYR A 39 -6.24 9.22 14.31
C TYR A 39 -7.04 8.01 14.83
N GLY A 40 -6.63 7.42 15.96
CA GLY A 40 -7.36 6.31 16.59
C GLY A 40 -7.29 4.97 15.83
N ILE A 41 -6.33 4.81 14.93
CA ILE A 41 -6.09 3.55 14.22
C ILE A 41 -5.37 2.57 15.15
N GLN A 42 -6.03 1.46 15.47
CA GLN A 42 -5.55 0.50 16.47
C GLN A 42 -4.53 -0.50 15.93
N TYR A 43 -4.56 -0.81 14.63
CA TYR A 43 -3.63 -1.77 14.03
C TYR A 43 -3.37 -1.55 12.55
N PHE A 44 -2.27 -2.10 12.05
CA PHE A 44 -1.98 -2.25 10.61
C PHE A 44 -1.30 -3.57 10.27
N PHE A 45 -0.92 -3.75 9.00
CA PHE A 45 -0.27 -4.95 8.48
C PHE A 45 1.14 -4.62 7.98
N VAL A 46 2.08 -5.53 8.21
CA VAL A 46 3.46 -5.44 7.72
C VAL A 46 3.90 -6.76 7.10
N ASP A 47 4.99 -6.71 6.33
CA ASP A 47 5.62 -7.91 5.82
C ASP A 47 6.46 -8.61 6.90
N THR A 48 6.63 -9.93 6.82
CA THR A 48 7.27 -10.75 7.87
C THR A 48 8.71 -10.35 8.14
N HIS A 49 9.45 -9.89 7.12
CA HIS A 49 10.84 -9.50 7.31
C HIS A 49 11.03 -8.26 8.22
N LEU A 50 10.04 -7.36 8.33
CA LEU A 50 10.07 -6.25 9.28
C LEU A 50 10.04 -6.73 10.74
N LEU A 51 9.36 -7.85 11.01
CA LEU A 51 9.34 -8.47 12.34
C LEU A 51 10.60 -9.31 12.57
N MET A 52 10.98 -10.14 11.60
CA MET A 52 12.03 -11.15 11.78
C MET A 52 13.45 -10.59 11.69
N GLY A 53 13.63 -9.30 11.34
CA GLY A 53 14.95 -8.71 11.13
C GLY A 53 15.71 -9.37 9.96
N GLY A 54 14.98 -10.02 9.05
CA GLY A 54 15.54 -10.69 7.89
C GLY A 54 16.21 -9.68 6.96
N SER A 55 17.35 -10.07 6.39
CA SER A 55 18.04 -9.26 5.39
C SER A 55 17.12 -9.01 4.20
N THR A 56 16.61 -7.78 4.08
CA THR A 56 16.22 -7.22 2.78
C THR A 56 17.35 -7.55 1.82
N GLN A 57 17.06 -8.09 0.62
CA GLN A 57 18.11 -8.35 -0.37
C GLN A 57 18.81 -7.02 -0.69
N GLY A 58 19.95 -6.76 -0.03
CA GLY A 58 20.71 -5.50 -0.10
C GLY A 58 21.23 -5.17 -1.51
N VAL A 59 21.02 -6.06 -2.46
CA VAL A 59 21.35 -5.92 -3.88
C VAL A 59 20.77 -4.65 -4.49
N TYR A 60 19.58 -4.20 -4.07
CA TYR A 60 18.95 -2.99 -4.63
C TYR A 60 19.32 -1.71 -3.88
N ILE A 61 19.50 -1.78 -2.55
CA ILE A 61 19.85 -0.63 -1.71
C ILE A 61 21.23 -0.07 -2.11
N GLU A 62 22.19 -0.95 -2.41
CA GLU A 62 23.53 -0.53 -2.83
C GLU A 62 23.59 0.09 -4.23
N ARG A 63 22.57 -0.16 -5.07
CA ARG A 63 22.57 0.28 -6.49
C ARG A 63 22.06 1.69 -6.69
N PHE A 64 21.29 2.25 -5.76
CA PHE A 64 20.68 3.58 -5.91
C PHE A 64 20.93 4.47 -4.70
N GLY A 65 21.63 5.59 -4.94
CA GLY A 65 22.11 6.47 -3.86
C GLY A 65 21.00 7.04 -2.96
N ALA A 66 19.82 7.31 -3.51
CA ALA A 66 18.68 7.81 -2.74
C ALA A 66 18.13 6.76 -1.76
N LEU A 67 18.01 5.49 -2.18
CA LEU A 67 17.61 4.40 -1.29
C LEU A 67 18.65 4.13 -0.21
N LYS A 68 19.94 4.14 -0.59
CA LYS A 68 21.04 4.03 0.37
C LYS A 68 20.96 5.13 1.43
N ALA A 69 20.70 6.37 1.01
CA ALA A 69 20.55 7.50 1.92
C ALA A 69 19.33 7.36 2.87
N LEU A 70 18.20 6.81 2.41
CA LEU A 70 17.07 6.49 3.30
C LEU A 70 17.44 5.41 4.31
N TRP A 71 18.04 4.32 3.82
CA TRP A 71 18.46 3.20 4.67
C TRP A 71 19.44 3.66 5.76
N GLU A 72 20.46 4.43 5.40
CA GLU A 72 21.42 4.99 6.35
C GLU A 72 20.76 5.90 7.39
N GLN A 73 19.78 6.71 7.01
CA GLN A 73 19.02 7.55 7.96
C GLN A 73 18.22 6.73 8.96
N ALA A 74 17.52 5.69 8.50
CA ALA A 74 16.74 4.80 9.35
C ALA A 74 17.64 4.05 10.35
N HIS A 75 18.85 3.66 9.94
CA HIS A 75 19.80 2.90 10.77
C HIS A 75 20.76 3.78 11.60
N ALA A 76 20.82 5.09 11.36
CA ALA A 76 21.64 6.02 12.13
C ALA A 76 21.05 6.34 13.52
N THR A 77 19.76 6.06 13.73
CA THR A 77 19.12 6.22 15.03
C THR A 77 19.40 4.98 15.87
N PRO A 78 20.03 5.08 17.05
CA PRO A 78 20.24 3.92 17.92
C PRO A 78 18.89 3.48 18.51
N GLY A 79 18.19 2.61 17.80
CA GLY A 79 17.21 1.72 18.41
C GLY A 79 17.98 0.74 19.30
N GLY A 80 17.53 0.54 20.52
CA GLY A 80 18.20 -0.34 21.49
C GLY A 80 18.56 -1.70 20.90
N GLU A 81 19.58 -2.36 21.45
CA GLU A 81 19.98 -3.71 21.05
C GLU A 81 18.72 -4.55 20.79
N PRO A 82 18.61 -5.25 19.65
CA PRO A 82 17.48 -6.13 19.42
C PRO A 82 17.48 -7.11 20.58
N ALA A 83 16.50 -6.95 21.48
CA ALA A 83 16.29 -7.92 22.52
C ALA A 83 16.20 -9.26 21.80
N HIS A 84 17.00 -10.25 22.21
CA HIS A 84 16.88 -11.63 21.75
C HIS A 84 15.52 -12.16 22.24
N PHE A 85 14.48 -11.73 21.55
CA PHE A 85 13.12 -12.15 21.75
C PHE A 85 12.80 -13.08 20.60
N ASP A 86 12.18 -14.22 20.92
CA ASP A 86 11.67 -15.13 19.91
C ASP A 86 10.45 -14.45 19.25
N HIS A 87 10.70 -13.79 18.12
CA HIS A 87 9.68 -13.15 17.32
C HIS A 87 8.91 -14.24 16.56
N SER A 88 7.59 -14.16 16.59
CA SER A 88 6.71 -15.12 15.93
C SER A 88 5.68 -14.34 15.12
N PRO A 89 5.53 -14.61 13.80
CA PRO A 89 4.51 -13.95 12.98
C PRO A 89 3.08 -14.37 13.36
N TYR A 90 2.92 -15.34 14.28
CA TYR A 90 1.65 -15.92 14.70
C TYR A 90 1.04 -15.28 15.96
N ARG A 91 1.56 -14.12 16.40
CA ARG A 91 0.99 -13.30 17.49
C ARG A 91 1.13 -11.81 17.20
N PRO A 92 0.28 -10.95 17.80
CA PRO A 92 0.33 -9.53 17.53
C PRO A 92 1.33 -8.88 18.49
N TYR A 93 1.83 -7.72 18.09
CA TYR A 93 2.74 -6.91 18.87
C TYR A 93 2.25 -5.46 18.87
N TYR A 94 2.59 -4.70 19.91
CA TYR A 94 2.57 -3.25 19.79
C TYR A 94 3.82 -2.80 19.03
N VAL A 95 3.70 -1.76 18.21
CA VAL A 95 4.88 -1.03 17.73
C VAL A 95 5.44 -0.25 18.91
N SER A 96 6.76 -0.22 19.07
CA SER A 96 7.41 0.67 20.04
C SER A 96 7.48 2.07 19.45
N GLY A 97 6.87 3.07 20.12
CA GLY A 97 6.82 4.45 19.65
C GLY A 97 6.40 5.42 20.75
N LYS A 98 6.40 6.72 20.45
CA LYS A 98 5.83 7.74 21.36
C LYS A 98 4.39 7.99 20.99
N TYR A 99 3.48 7.57 21.84
CA TYR A 99 2.06 7.70 21.60
C TYR A 99 1.47 8.83 22.43
N ASP A 100 0.79 9.77 21.77
CA ASP A 100 -0.13 10.70 22.43
C ASP A 100 -1.51 10.07 22.67
N GLY A 101 -1.79 8.94 21.98
CA GLY A 101 -3.00 8.13 22.09
C GLY A 101 -2.73 6.67 22.52
N ALA A 102 -3.57 5.74 22.04
CA ALA A 102 -3.38 4.31 22.29
C ALA A 102 -2.22 3.76 21.47
N ALA A 103 -1.48 2.79 22.03
CA ALA A 103 -0.43 2.08 21.30
C ALA A 103 -1.03 1.33 20.11
N VAL A 104 -0.31 1.34 18.99
CA VAL A 104 -0.77 0.73 17.73
C VAL A 104 -0.18 -0.68 17.61
N SER A 105 -1.02 -1.65 17.25
CA SER A 105 -0.61 -3.04 17.03
C SER A 105 -0.32 -3.32 15.55
N PHE A 106 0.32 -4.46 15.26
CA PHE A 106 0.46 -4.92 13.89
C PHE A 106 0.30 -6.43 13.72
N TYR A 107 -0.11 -6.81 12.52
CA TYR A 107 -0.16 -8.19 12.03
C TYR A 107 0.91 -8.38 10.95
N THR A 108 1.44 -9.60 10.84
CA THR A 108 2.44 -9.94 9.83
C THR A 108 1.84 -10.83 8.75
N ARG A 109 2.28 -10.63 7.50
CA ARG A 109 1.93 -11.48 6.37
C ARG A 109 2.57 -12.86 6.52
N GLU A 110 1.78 -13.92 6.47
CA GLU A 110 2.33 -15.28 6.50
C GLU A 110 2.90 -15.69 5.12
N GLU A 111 4.17 -16.09 5.11
CA GLU A 111 4.95 -16.29 3.89
C GLU A 111 4.56 -17.54 3.09
N HIS A 112 4.27 -18.66 3.77
CA HIS A 112 4.00 -19.94 3.10
C HIS A 112 2.67 -19.90 2.34
N THR A 113 1.62 -19.40 2.96
CA THR A 113 0.31 -19.14 2.34
C THR A 113 0.41 -18.07 1.26
N GLY A 114 1.27 -17.06 1.45
CA GLY A 114 1.64 -16.12 0.41
C GLY A 114 2.19 -16.83 -0.83
N LEU A 115 3.28 -17.59 -0.69
CA LEU A 115 3.93 -18.33 -1.78
C LEU A 115 2.99 -19.33 -2.45
N GLN A 116 2.17 -20.03 -1.67
CA GLN A 116 1.26 -21.08 -2.15
C GLN A 116 0.13 -20.53 -3.04
N VAL A 117 -0.18 -19.25 -2.95
CA VAL A 117 -1.22 -18.60 -3.76
C VAL A 117 -0.62 -17.68 -4.82
N TRP A 118 0.41 -16.90 -4.49
CA TRP A 118 1.01 -15.90 -5.39
C TRP A 118 2.09 -16.42 -6.34
N SER A 119 2.68 -17.60 -6.08
CA SER A 119 3.72 -18.12 -6.96
C SER A 119 3.16 -18.40 -8.37
N GLY A 120 3.71 -17.75 -9.39
CA GLY A 120 3.32 -18.02 -10.78
C GLY A 120 3.69 -19.42 -11.26
N GLU A 121 4.67 -20.08 -10.63
CA GLU A 121 5.12 -21.42 -11.01
C GLU A 121 4.49 -22.54 -10.15
N HIS A 122 4.26 -22.28 -8.86
CA HIS A 122 3.83 -23.30 -7.89
C HIS A 122 2.49 -22.97 -7.21
N GLY A 123 1.95 -21.79 -7.43
CA GLY A 123 0.72 -21.34 -6.81
C GLY A 123 -0.52 -21.92 -7.48
N TYR A 124 -1.62 -21.99 -6.74
CA TYR A 124 -2.89 -22.51 -7.27
C TYR A 124 -3.36 -21.85 -8.57
N PRO A 125 -3.25 -20.52 -8.78
CA PRO A 125 -3.69 -19.88 -10.03
C PRO A 125 -3.01 -20.43 -11.29
N GLY A 126 -1.82 -21.03 -11.16
CA GLY A 126 -1.08 -21.64 -12.26
C GLY A 126 -1.57 -23.04 -12.67
N ASP A 127 -2.62 -23.57 -12.06
CA ASP A 127 -3.17 -24.89 -12.40
C ASP A 127 -3.61 -24.95 -13.86
N GLY A 128 -3.20 -26.00 -14.56
CA GLY A 128 -3.48 -26.17 -15.99
C GLY A 128 -4.97 -26.22 -16.35
N ASN A 129 -5.87 -26.43 -15.38
CA ASN A 129 -7.31 -26.48 -15.60
C ASN A 129 -8.04 -25.14 -15.39
N TYR A 130 -7.39 -24.16 -14.78
CA TYR A 130 -7.98 -22.84 -14.56
C TYR A 130 -7.96 -21.98 -15.82
N LEU A 131 -8.85 -20.98 -15.87
CA LEU A 131 -8.98 -20.07 -17.00
C LEU A 131 -7.71 -19.23 -17.18
N ASP A 132 -7.15 -19.24 -18.39
CA ASP A 132 -5.97 -18.44 -18.72
C ASP A 132 -6.33 -16.95 -18.83
N PHE A 133 -5.61 -16.11 -18.09
CA PHE A 133 -5.85 -14.68 -18.08
C PHE A 133 -5.40 -13.99 -19.38
N HIS A 134 -4.30 -14.45 -19.98
CA HIS A 134 -3.56 -13.76 -21.02
C HIS A 134 -4.11 -14.03 -22.42
N LYS A 135 -4.62 -15.24 -22.68
CA LYS A 135 -5.15 -15.61 -24.00
C LYS A 135 -6.58 -15.10 -24.19
N LYS A 136 -6.71 -14.06 -25.01
CA LYS A 136 -7.98 -13.38 -25.30
C LYS A 136 -8.41 -13.60 -26.75
N HIS A 137 -9.70 -13.86 -26.95
CA HIS A 137 -10.31 -14.00 -28.26
C HIS A 137 -10.55 -12.63 -28.89
N TYR A 138 -10.19 -12.50 -30.16
CA TYR A 138 -10.52 -11.31 -30.95
C TYR A 138 -11.65 -11.62 -31.95
N PRO A 139 -12.68 -10.77 -32.07
CA PRO A 139 -12.94 -9.58 -31.27
C PRO A 139 -13.53 -9.90 -29.88
N GLY A 140 -13.54 -8.91 -28.98
CA GLY A 140 -14.30 -8.94 -27.72
C GLY A 140 -13.48 -9.21 -26.45
N GLY A 141 -12.27 -9.77 -26.55
CA GLY A 141 -11.38 -9.94 -25.39
C GLY A 141 -11.79 -11.05 -24.41
N HIS A 142 -12.78 -11.87 -24.76
CA HIS A 142 -13.24 -13.00 -23.95
C HIS A 142 -12.14 -14.07 -23.83
N ARG A 143 -12.14 -14.78 -22.70
CA ARG A 143 -11.17 -15.85 -22.39
C ARG A 143 -11.86 -17.20 -22.54
N TYR A 144 -11.29 -18.09 -23.34
CA TYR A 144 -11.85 -19.43 -23.63
C TYR A 144 -10.83 -20.57 -23.48
N TRP A 145 -9.64 -20.27 -22.97
CA TRP A 145 -8.54 -21.21 -22.88
C TRP A 145 -8.12 -21.39 -21.44
N LYS A 146 -7.62 -22.58 -21.12
CA LYS A 146 -7.06 -22.90 -19.80
C LYS A 146 -5.57 -22.67 -19.77
N VAL A 147 -5.02 -22.44 -18.58
CA VAL A 147 -3.59 -22.23 -18.37
C VAL A 147 -2.77 -23.36 -19.00
N THR A 148 -3.29 -24.58 -19.05
CA THR A 148 -2.70 -25.80 -19.65
C THR A 148 -1.44 -26.27 -18.93
N SER A 149 -0.43 -25.40 -18.84
CA SER A 149 0.67 -25.49 -17.89
C SER A 149 1.26 -24.09 -17.65
N ALA A 150 1.97 -23.91 -16.53
CA ALA A 150 2.62 -22.64 -16.20
C ALA A 150 3.65 -22.18 -17.25
N LYS A 151 4.17 -23.10 -18.08
CA LYS A 151 5.21 -22.83 -19.10
C LYS A 151 4.68 -22.91 -20.54
N ALA A 152 3.38 -23.10 -20.74
CA ALA A 152 2.79 -23.19 -22.07
C ALA A 152 2.77 -21.81 -22.75
N ASP A 153 3.18 -21.77 -24.02
CA ASP A 153 3.01 -20.59 -24.86
C ASP A 153 1.52 -20.37 -25.19
N LEU A 154 1.16 -19.14 -25.58
CA LEU A 154 -0.22 -18.79 -25.95
C LEU A 154 -0.78 -19.71 -27.06
N ALA A 155 0.05 -20.17 -27.99
CA ALA A 155 -0.39 -21.08 -29.05
C ALA A 155 -0.83 -22.44 -28.51
N ASP A 156 -0.18 -22.93 -27.45
CA ASP A 156 -0.36 -24.28 -26.90
C ASP A 156 -1.49 -24.38 -25.88
N LYS A 157 -2.05 -23.24 -25.44
CA LYS A 157 -3.17 -23.21 -24.50
C LYS A 157 -4.39 -23.93 -25.07
N MET A 158 -4.86 -24.94 -24.35
CA MET A 158 -6.02 -25.75 -24.66
C MET A 158 -7.33 -25.05 -24.28
N ILE A 159 -8.46 -25.56 -24.80
CA ILE A 159 -9.80 -25.03 -24.48
C ILE A 159 -10.09 -25.22 -22.98
N TYR A 160 -10.71 -24.21 -22.39
CA TYR A 160 -11.18 -24.24 -21.01
C TYR A 160 -12.51 -25.00 -20.90
N TYR A 161 -12.57 -25.94 -19.95
CA TYR A 161 -13.74 -26.74 -19.65
C TYR A 161 -14.11 -26.53 -18.16
N PRO A 162 -15.21 -25.81 -17.86
CA PRO A 162 -15.62 -25.53 -16.49
C PRO A 162 -15.80 -26.77 -15.60
N GLU A 163 -16.09 -27.92 -16.20
CA GLU A 163 -16.21 -29.21 -15.53
C GLU A 163 -14.90 -29.74 -14.94
N ASP A 164 -13.74 -29.40 -15.54
CA ASP A 164 -12.41 -29.81 -15.06
C ASP A 164 -12.00 -29.07 -13.77
N VAL A 165 -12.68 -27.98 -13.45
CA VAL A 165 -12.27 -27.02 -12.42
C VAL A 165 -12.65 -27.47 -11.01
N GLU A 166 -13.79 -28.14 -10.86
CA GLU A 166 -14.37 -28.37 -9.53
C GLU A 166 -13.47 -29.24 -8.64
N GLU A 167 -12.94 -30.33 -9.20
CA GLU A 167 -12.00 -31.22 -8.48
C GLU A 167 -10.71 -30.48 -8.08
N ARG A 168 -10.21 -29.59 -8.93
CA ARG A 168 -9.02 -28.79 -8.64
C ARG A 168 -9.29 -27.76 -7.53
N LEU A 169 -10.47 -27.15 -7.52
CA LEU A 169 -10.85 -26.23 -6.45
C LEU A 169 -10.98 -26.94 -5.10
N GLU A 170 -11.59 -28.13 -5.06
CA GLU A 170 -11.66 -28.95 -3.84
C GLU A 170 -10.27 -29.33 -3.35
N THR A 171 -9.41 -29.83 -4.24
CA THR A 171 -8.02 -30.20 -3.91
C THR A 171 -7.23 -29.00 -3.37
N ASN A 172 -7.31 -27.84 -4.03
CA ASN A 172 -6.56 -26.66 -3.64
C ASN A 172 -7.10 -26.02 -2.35
N ALA A 173 -8.41 -26.07 -2.12
CA ALA A 173 -9.02 -25.62 -0.87
C ALA A 173 -8.67 -26.54 0.30
N GLU A 174 -8.69 -27.86 0.08
CA GLU A 174 -8.22 -28.87 1.04
C GLU A 174 -6.77 -28.64 1.42
N HIS A 175 -5.89 -28.51 0.44
CA HIS A 175 -4.46 -28.28 0.67
C HIS A 175 -4.22 -26.98 1.46
N PHE A 176 -4.90 -25.88 1.10
CA PHE A 176 -4.73 -24.63 1.82
C PHE A 176 -5.28 -24.69 3.25
N ALA A 177 -6.43 -25.32 3.47
CA ALA A 177 -6.97 -25.51 4.82
C ALA A 177 -6.02 -26.36 5.68
N TRP A 178 -5.47 -27.44 5.12
CA TRP A 178 -4.43 -28.25 5.78
C TRP A 178 -3.18 -27.44 6.11
N LEU A 179 -2.70 -26.61 5.17
CA LEU A 179 -1.54 -25.74 5.39
C LEU A 179 -1.78 -24.77 6.55
N VAL A 180 -2.91 -24.07 6.57
CA VAL A 180 -3.27 -23.15 7.66
C VAL A 180 -3.37 -23.88 9.00
N GLU A 181 -4.04 -25.03 9.04
CA GLU A 181 -4.15 -25.85 10.25
C GLU A 181 -2.78 -26.30 10.77
N THR A 182 -1.89 -26.70 9.86
CA THR A 182 -0.55 -27.20 10.18
C THR A 182 0.32 -26.08 10.73
N LEU A 183 0.38 -24.93 10.05
CA LEU A 183 1.16 -23.78 10.49
C LEU A 183 0.71 -23.28 11.86
N LEU A 184 -0.60 -23.20 12.13
CA LEU A 184 -1.12 -22.80 13.44
C LEU A 184 -0.80 -23.84 14.53
N ALA A 185 -0.89 -25.14 14.22
CA ALA A 185 -0.61 -26.20 15.19
C ALA A 185 0.89 -26.30 15.54
N GLU A 186 1.76 -26.02 14.57
CA GLU A 186 3.22 -26.05 14.74
C GLU A 186 3.77 -24.79 15.44
N ASN A 187 3.00 -23.70 15.48
CA ASN A 187 3.41 -22.41 16.06
C ASN A 187 2.53 -21.96 17.24
N PRO A 188 2.36 -22.77 18.30
CA PRO A 188 1.53 -22.40 19.45
C PRO A 188 2.11 -21.18 20.18
N GLN A 189 1.22 -20.33 20.70
CA GLN A 189 1.61 -19.15 21.47
C GLN A 189 1.35 -19.35 22.98
N PRO A 190 2.24 -18.90 23.88
CA PRO A 190 2.13 -19.20 25.31
C PRO A 190 0.85 -18.69 26.00
N ASN A 191 0.36 -17.52 25.59
CA ASN A 191 -0.67 -16.77 26.34
C ASN A 191 -1.93 -16.44 25.52
N ALA A 192 -1.99 -16.83 24.24
CA ALA A 192 -3.10 -16.55 23.34
C ALA A 192 -3.18 -17.65 22.27
N PRO A 193 -4.32 -17.79 21.57
CA PRO A 193 -4.37 -18.61 20.35
C PRO A 193 -3.37 -18.07 19.32
N ALA A 194 -2.73 -18.94 18.53
CA ALA A 194 -1.97 -18.48 17.37
C ALA A 194 -2.93 -17.88 16.32
N PHE A 195 -2.51 -16.83 15.60
CA PHE A 195 -3.22 -16.35 14.41
C PHE A 195 -2.38 -16.54 13.15
N LEU A 196 -3.04 -16.54 11.99
CA LEU A 196 -2.40 -16.47 10.68
C LEU A 196 -3.08 -15.37 9.87
N THR A 197 -2.28 -14.49 9.26
CA THR A 197 -2.79 -13.45 8.34
C THR A 197 -2.27 -13.73 6.93
N ALA A 198 -3.19 -13.93 5.99
CA ALA A 198 -2.88 -14.16 4.58
C ALA A 198 -3.44 -13.00 3.71
N PRO A 199 -2.71 -11.87 3.61
CA PRO A 199 -3.15 -10.73 2.80
C PRO A 199 -2.87 -10.96 1.32
N TYR A 200 -3.82 -10.55 0.48
CA TYR A 200 -3.78 -10.68 -0.99
C TYR A 200 -4.48 -9.50 -1.64
N ASP A 201 -4.02 -9.09 -2.83
CA ASP A 201 -4.76 -8.14 -3.67
C ASP A 201 -6.13 -8.71 -4.05
N THR A 202 -7.17 -7.89 -3.94
CA THR A 202 -8.56 -8.38 -4.10
C THR A 202 -8.81 -8.86 -5.53
N GLU A 203 -8.23 -8.19 -6.52
CA GLU A 203 -8.35 -8.51 -7.94
C GLU A 203 -7.74 -9.88 -8.28
N LEU A 204 -6.88 -10.44 -7.41
CA LEU A 204 -6.41 -11.80 -7.58
C LEU A 204 -7.61 -12.76 -7.72
N PHE A 205 -8.64 -12.58 -6.90
CA PHE A 205 -9.79 -13.47 -6.86
C PHE A 205 -10.91 -12.99 -7.80
N GLY A 206 -10.94 -13.58 -9.00
CA GLY A 206 -12.02 -13.43 -9.98
C GLY A 206 -11.58 -12.68 -11.24
N HIS A 207 -10.58 -11.80 -11.12
CA HIS A 207 -9.98 -11.13 -12.27
C HIS A 207 -8.77 -11.91 -12.78
N TRP A 208 -7.66 -11.93 -12.03
CA TRP A 208 -6.42 -12.64 -12.41
C TRP A 208 -6.59 -14.16 -12.34
N TRP A 209 -7.07 -14.65 -11.20
CA TRP A 209 -7.49 -16.04 -11.01
C TRP A 209 -9.01 -16.11 -10.99
N TYR A 210 -9.60 -16.47 -12.14
CA TYR A 210 -11.04 -16.43 -12.35
C TYR A 210 -11.83 -17.26 -11.31
N GLU A 211 -11.30 -18.41 -10.94
CA GLU A 211 -11.93 -19.33 -9.99
C GLU A 211 -11.68 -18.96 -8.52
N GLY A 212 -10.85 -17.95 -8.25
CA GLY A 212 -10.44 -17.53 -6.91
C GLY A 212 -11.58 -17.31 -5.90
N PRO A 213 -12.70 -16.67 -6.24
CA PRO A 213 -13.81 -16.50 -5.30
C PRO A 213 -14.45 -17.83 -4.88
N ARG A 214 -14.53 -18.81 -5.79
CA ARG A 214 -15.05 -20.16 -5.49
C ARG A 214 -14.07 -20.93 -4.61
N TRP A 215 -12.78 -20.80 -4.87
CA TRP A 215 -11.75 -21.36 -3.99
C TRP A 215 -11.84 -20.77 -2.59
N MET A 216 -11.93 -19.44 -2.46
CA MET A 216 -12.05 -18.76 -1.16
C MET A 216 -13.28 -19.26 -0.38
N TYR A 217 -14.44 -19.38 -1.04
CA TYR A 217 -15.63 -19.97 -0.42
C TYR A 217 -15.37 -21.38 0.12
N LYS A 218 -14.77 -22.27 -0.69
CA LYS A 218 -14.49 -23.66 -0.30
C LYS A 218 -13.49 -23.74 0.86
N THR A 219 -12.43 -22.95 0.80
CA THR A 219 -11.41 -22.86 1.85
C THR A 219 -12.03 -22.43 3.18
N LEU A 220 -12.80 -21.34 3.19
CA LEU A 220 -13.43 -20.82 4.41
C LEU A 220 -14.48 -21.79 4.96
N LYS A 221 -15.29 -22.40 4.09
CA LYS A 221 -16.26 -23.43 4.47
C LYS A 221 -15.56 -24.61 5.14
N ARG A 222 -14.47 -25.11 4.55
CA ARG A 222 -13.72 -26.26 5.08
C ARG A 222 -13.06 -25.96 6.42
N LEU A 223 -12.43 -24.78 6.57
CA LEU A 223 -11.86 -24.35 7.85
C LEU A 223 -12.93 -24.29 8.94
N HIS A 224 -14.13 -23.79 8.60
CA HIS A 224 -15.27 -23.76 9.51
C HIS A 224 -15.77 -25.16 9.88
N GLU A 225 -15.97 -26.05 8.91
CA GLU A 225 -16.48 -27.42 9.12
C GLU A 225 -15.48 -28.30 9.90
N ASN A 226 -14.18 -28.12 9.68
CA ASN A 226 -13.13 -28.85 10.42
C ASN A 226 -13.05 -28.41 11.89
N GLY A 227 -13.46 -27.17 12.21
CA GLY A 227 -13.54 -26.64 13.58
C GLY A 227 -12.21 -26.43 14.30
N LYS A 228 -11.06 -26.70 13.67
CA LYS A 228 -9.72 -26.50 14.26
C LYS A 228 -9.23 -25.06 14.21
N VAL A 229 -9.74 -24.28 13.26
CA VAL A 229 -9.36 -22.87 13.05
C VAL A 229 -10.61 -22.02 13.21
N THR A 230 -10.51 -20.94 13.97
CA THR A 230 -11.60 -19.98 14.12
C THR A 230 -11.34 -18.79 13.22
N LEU A 231 -12.26 -18.55 12.27
CA LEU A 231 -12.22 -17.35 11.43
C LEU A 231 -12.67 -16.13 12.25
N ARG A 232 -11.84 -15.08 12.26
CA ARG A 232 -12.07 -13.84 13.00
C ARG A 232 -11.64 -12.63 12.18
N THR A 233 -12.22 -11.48 12.47
CA THR A 233 -11.64 -10.21 12.01
C THR A 233 -10.40 -9.89 12.85
N ALA A 234 -9.47 -9.11 12.30
CA ALA A 234 -8.30 -8.66 13.04
C ALA A 234 -8.70 -7.85 14.29
N GLY A 235 -9.70 -6.96 14.17
CA GLY A 235 -10.22 -6.18 15.30
C GLY A 235 -10.76 -7.05 16.43
N ASP A 236 -11.62 -8.04 16.13
CA ASP A 236 -12.20 -8.92 17.17
C ASP A 236 -11.13 -9.73 17.88
N TYR A 237 -10.11 -10.20 17.14
CA TYR A 237 -8.99 -10.93 17.73
C TYR A 237 -8.19 -10.01 18.66
N LEU A 238 -7.90 -8.78 18.24
CA LEU A 238 -7.12 -7.83 19.02
C LEU A 238 -7.81 -7.43 20.32
N GLU A 239 -9.14 -7.24 20.29
CA GLU A 239 -9.93 -6.90 21.48
C GLU A 239 -9.92 -8.03 22.52
N GLN A 240 -9.96 -9.30 22.05
CA GLN A 240 -9.95 -10.47 22.93
C GLN A 240 -8.55 -10.85 23.41
N HIS A 241 -7.53 -10.55 22.61
CA HIS A 241 -6.14 -10.95 22.82
C HIS A 241 -5.18 -9.77 22.58
N PRO A 242 -5.26 -8.70 23.40
CA PRO A 242 -4.37 -7.56 23.24
C PRO A 242 -2.90 -7.98 23.44
N PRO A 243 -1.95 -7.42 22.68
CA PRO A 243 -0.52 -7.72 22.85
C PRO A 243 -0.02 -7.35 24.24
N ASP A 244 1.04 -8.02 24.67
CA ASP A 244 1.79 -7.73 25.90
C ASP A 244 3.25 -7.35 25.62
N VAL A 245 3.68 -7.40 24.36
CA VAL A 245 5.05 -7.12 23.90
C VAL A 245 5.07 -5.96 22.90
N GLY A 246 6.00 -5.03 23.11
CA GLY A 246 6.34 -3.97 22.16
C GLY A 246 7.56 -4.33 21.32
N VAL A 247 7.51 -4.05 20.01
CA VAL A 247 8.60 -4.30 19.04
C VAL A 247 8.90 -3.02 18.28
N ALA A 248 10.18 -2.66 18.19
CA ALA A 248 10.63 -1.60 17.29
C ALA A 248 10.71 -2.15 15.87
N LEU A 249 9.87 -1.63 14.97
CA LEU A 249 9.89 -2.02 13.56
C LEU A 249 10.92 -1.19 12.78
N PRO A 250 11.71 -1.81 11.88
CA PRO A 250 12.54 -1.09 10.92
C PRO A 250 11.70 -0.51 9.77
N GLU A 251 12.26 0.44 9.03
CA GLU A 251 11.64 0.94 7.80
C GLU A 251 11.64 -0.13 6.69
N GLY A 252 10.53 -0.27 5.96
CA GLY A 252 10.42 -1.21 4.85
C GLY A 252 9.03 -1.25 4.20
N SER A 253 8.82 -2.18 3.28
CA SER A 253 7.55 -2.39 2.56
C SER A 253 7.38 -3.86 2.16
N TRP A 254 6.19 -4.29 1.73
CA TRP A 254 6.00 -5.63 1.15
C TRP A 254 6.43 -5.75 -0.33
N GLY A 255 7.00 -4.68 -0.89
CA GLY A 255 7.42 -4.60 -2.28
C GLY A 255 8.74 -5.32 -2.57
N GLN A 256 9.17 -5.27 -3.83
CA GLN A 256 10.41 -5.93 -4.26
C GLN A 256 11.62 -5.45 -3.44
N GLY A 257 12.32 -6.40 -2.84
CA GLY A 257 13.50 -6.15 -2.00
C GLY A 257 13.18 -5.75 -0.56
N GLY A 258 11.90 -5.70 -0.15
CA GLY A 258 11.48 -5.39 1.22
C GLY A 258 11.63 -3.91 1.63
N PHE A 259 11.87 -3.03 0.66
CA PHE A 259 12.13 -1.61 0.90
C PHE A 259 11.45 -0.77 -0.19
N HIS A 260 11.95 0.43 -0.47
CA HIS A 260 11.23 1.40 -1.31
C HIS A 260 11.59 1.38 -2.79
N TRP A 261 12.31 0.36 -3.28
CA TRP A 261 12.87 0.37 -4.64
C TRP A 261 11.81 0.49 -5.74
N ILE A 262 10.65 -0.15 -5.58
CA ILE A 262 9.56 -0.07 -6.56
C ILE A 262 9.07 1.37 -6.76
N TRP A 263 9.11 2.21 -5.71
CA TRP A 263 8.62 3.57 -5.78
C TRP A 263 9.73 4.61 -5.91
N LEU A 264 10.96 4.30 -5.50
CA LEU A 264 12.11 5.20 -5.54
C LEU A 264 13.31 4.52 -6.22
N ASN A 265 13.44 4.75 -7.52
CA ASN A 265 14.56 4.29 -8.34
C ASN A 265 14.87 5.31 -9.47
N GLU A 266 15.77 4.95 -10.37
CA GLU A 266 16.20 5.81 -11.48
C GLU A 266 15.07 6.21 -12.44
N TRP A 267 14.01 5.41 -12.57
CA TRP A 267 12.88 5.69 -13.45
C TRP A 267 11.82 6.57 -12.80
N THR A 268 11.74 6.57 -11.48
CA THR A 268 10.68 7.26 -10.73
C THR A 268 11.16 8.47 -9.96
N ALA A 269 12.47 8.67 -9.79
CA ALA A 269 13.03 9.80 -9.03
C ALA A 269 12.55 11.19 -9.50
N TRP A 270 12.23 11.34 -10.79
CA TRP A 270 11.68 12.59 -11.33
C TRP A 270 10.27 12.89 -10.80
N THR A 271 9.46 11.86 -10.55
CA THR A 271 8.08 12.00 -10.04
C THR A 271 8.07 12.66 -8.67
N TRP A 272 8.97 12.25 -7.78
CA TRP A 272 9.09 12.79 -6.43
C TRP A 272 9.47 14.29 -6.41
N LYS A 273 10.18 14.78 -7.42
CA LYS A 273 10.46 16.23 -7.54
C LYS A 273 9.17 17.03 -7.74
N GLU A 274 8.24 16.48 -8.52
CA GLU A 274 6.95 17.08 -8.77
C GLU A 274 6.04 16.98 -7.55
N VAL A 275 5.98 15.80 -6.91
CA VAL A 275 5.19 15.57 -5.69
C VAL A 275 5.61 16.52 -4.58
N TYR A 276 6.91 16.58 -4.24
CA TYR A 276 7.36 17.46 -3.15
C TYR A 276 7.11 18.94 -3.42
N LYS A 277 7.25 19.39 -4.68
CA LYS A 277 6.92 20.76 -5.05
C LYS A 277 5.43 21.05 -4.90
N ALA A 278 4.57 20.11 -5.26
CA ALA A 278 3.13 20.23 -5.12
C ALA A 278 2.71 20.23 -3.64
N GLU A 279 3.27 19.34 -2.82
CA GLU A 279 3.07 19.32 -1.36
C GLU A 279 3.42 20.67 -0.71
N GLU A 280 4.60 21.22 -1.00
CA GLU A 280 5.04 22.53 -0.49
C GLU A 280 4.09 23.66 -0.93
N THR A 281 3.65 23.61 -2.19
CA THR A 281 2.71 24.57 -2.75
C THR A 281 1.35 24.48 -2.05
N MET A 282 0.84 23.27 -1.82
CA MET A 282 -0.45 23.07 -1.16
C MET A 282 -0.43 23.53 0.28
N ARG A 283 0.65 23.22 1.02
CA ARG A 283 0.85 23.75 2.40
C ARG A 283 0.85 25.27 2.43
N ALA A 284 1.51 25.92 1.47
CA ALA A 284 1.51 27.38 1.37
C ALA A 284 0.10 27.94 1.09
N LEU A 285 -0.61 27.36 0.11
CA LEU A 285 -1.99 27.78 -0.21
C LEU A 285 -2.95 27.57 0.97
N ALA A 286 -2.82 26.44 1.67
CA ALA A 286 -3.64 26.13 2.83
C ALA A 286 -3.39 27.13 3.96
N ARG A 287 -2.12 27.39 4.29
CA ARG A 287 -1.73 28.37 5.32
C ARG A 287 -2.29 29.77 5.02
N ASP A 288 -2.24 30.19 3.76
CA ASP A 288 -2.65 31.53 3.36
C ASP A 288 -4.18 31.68 3.23
N PHE A 289 -4.88 30.61 2.81
CA PHE A 289 -6.27 30.73 2.31
C PHE A 289 -7.28 29.71 2.86
N ALA A 290 -6.88 28.63 3.55
CA ALA A 290 -7.81 27.57 3.96
C ALA A 290 -8.90 28.03 4.96
N HIS A 291 -8.61 29.08 5.75
CA HIS A 291 -9.58 29.67 6.68
C HIS A 291 -10.55 30.67 6.03
N SER A 292 -10.45 30.91 4.72
CA SER A 292 -11.35 31.83 4.01
C SER A 292 -12.80 31.32 4.01
N GLU A 293 -13.76 32.24 4.14
CA GLU A 293 -15.19 31.98 3.95
C GLU A 293 -15.65 32.21 2.50
N ASP A 294 -14.77 32.68 1.62
CA ASP A 294 -15.07 32.86 0.20
C ASP A 294 -15.23 31.50 -0.49
N GLU A 295 -16.40 31.26 -1.07
CA GLU A 295 -16.75 29.98 -1.68
C GLU A 295 -15.91 29.66 -2.91
N THR A 296 -15.51 30.65 -3.70
CA THR A 296 -14.67 30.46 -4.88
C THR A 296 -13.27 29.99 -4.48
N LEU A 297 -12.67 30.61 -3.45
CA LEU A 297 -11.40 30.16 -2.88
C LEU A 297 -11.51 28.74 -2.32
N ARG A 298 -12.60 28.43 -1.61
CA ARG A 298 -12.86 27.08 -1.09
C ARG A 298 -12.92 26.04 -2.20
N ARG A 299 -13.64 26.33 -3.29
CA ARG A 299 -13.70 25.44 -4.46
C ARG A 299 -12.34 25.20 -5.08
N LEU A 300 -11.57 26.26 -5.33
CA LEU A 300 -10.22 26.16 -5.90
C LEU A 300 -9.28 25.33 -5.00
N LEU A 301 -9.27 25.59 -3.69
CA LEU A 301 -8.43 24.87 -2.74
C LEU A 301 -8.83 23.40 -2.61
N ARG A 302 -10.13 23.09 -2.57
CA ARG A 302 -10.61 21.71 -2.52
C ARG A 302 -10.23 20.94 -3.78
N GLN A 303 -10.38 21.53 -4.97
CA GLN A 303 -9.96 20.85 -6.19
C GLN A 303 -8.43 20.69 -6.22
N ALA A 304 -7.66 21.70 -5.84
CA ALA A 304 -6.20 21.58 -5.74
C ALA A 304 -5.77 20.47 -4.76
N ALA A 305 -6.47 20.32 -3.63
CA ALA A 305 -6.24 19.23 -2.68
C ALA A 305 -6.49 17.85 -3.31
N ARG A 306 -7.56 17.68 -4.11
CA ARG A 306 -7.84 16.43 -4.83
C ARG A 306 -6.76 16.11 -5.84
N GLU A 307 -6.32 17.09 -6.63
CA GLU A 307 -5.24 16.88 -7.60
C GLU A 307 -3.92 16.52 -6.93
N LEU A 308 -3.62 17.08 -5.75
CA LEU A 308 -2.46 16.66 -4.97
C LEU A 308 -2.58 15.20 -4.53
N LEU A 309 -3.72 14.81 -3.96
CA LEU A 309 -3.95 13.42 -3.53
C LEU A 309 -3.86 12.42 -4.70
N LEU A 310 -4.37 12.81 -5.88
CA LEU A 310 -4.25 12.02 -7.11
C LEU A 310 -2.80 11.95 -7.60
N LEU A 311 -2.06 13.05 -7.51
CA LEU A 311 -0.63 13.10 -7.85
C LEU A 311 0.22 12.23 -6.91
N GLU A 312 -0.16 12.11 -5.64
CA GLU A 312 0.52 11.34 -4.59
C GLU A 312 0.24 9.82 -4.63
N SER A 313 -0.62 9.33 -5.53
CA SER A 313 -0.88 7.89 -5.67
C SER A 313 0.40 7.11 -5.99
N SER A 314 0.66 6.05 -5.21
CA SER A 314 1.82 5.17 -5.39
C SER A 314 1.73 4.28 -6.64
N ASP A 315 0.53 4.16 -7.23
CA ASP A 315 0.29 3.40 -8.46
C ASP A 315 1.13 3.93 -9.62
N TRP A 316 1.38 5.25 -9.67
CA TRP A 316 2.16 5.85 -10.76
C TRP A 316 3.58 5.30 -10.81
N GLN A 317 4.29 5.34 -9.68
CA GLN A 317 5.65 4.82 -9.59
C GLN A 317 5.67 3.29 -9.73
N PHE A 318 4.65 2.59 -9.22
CA PHE A 318 4.51 1.15 -9.40
C PHE A 318 4.41 0.76 -10.89
N LEU A 319 3.52 1.41 -11.65
CA LEU A 319 3.31 1.13 -13.08
C LEU A 319 4.52 1.51 -13.94
N ILE A 320 5.26 2.56 -13.58
CA ILE A 320 6.53 2.93 -14.22
C ILE A 320 7.58 1.85 -13.97
N SER A 321 7.77 1.44 -12.71
CA SER A 321 8.82 0.49 -12.32
C SER A 321 8.58 -0.94 -12.80
N THR A 322 7.32 -1.37 -12.84
CA THR A 322 6.94 -2.71 -13.35
C THR A 322 6.80 -2.77 -14.86
N TRP A 323 6.90 -1.63 -15.55
CA TRP A 323 6.70 -1.51 -17.00
C TRP A 323 5.33 -2.00 -17.50
N SER A 324 4.34 -2.11 -16.61
CA SER A 324 3.01 -2.65 -16.94
C SER A 324 2.17 -1.68 -17.77
N ALA A 325 2.25 -0.38 -17.46
CA ALA A 325 1.54 0.69 -18.16
C ALA A 325 2.28 2.04 -18.03
N ARG A 326 3.60 2.02 -18.30
CA ARG A 326 4.49 3.14 -18.04
C ARG A 326 4.04 4.45 -18.69
N ASP A 327 3.80 4.47 -20.01
CA ASP A 327 3.42 5.68 -20.73
C ASP A 327 2.12 6.29 -20.17
N TYR A 328 1.17 5.44 -19.76
CA TYR A 328 -0.07 5.87 -19.14
C TYR A 328 0.17 6.51 -17.77
N ALA A 329 1.01 5.90 -16.92
CA ALA A 329 1.34 6.44 -15.61
C ALA A 329 2.12 7.76 -15.69
N GLU A 330 3.10 7.86 -16.61
CA GLU A 330 3.85 9.09 -16.84
C GLU A 330 2.92 10.23 -17.30
N LEU A 331 1.97 9.93 -18.21
CA LEU A 331 0.98 10.90 -18.68
C LEU A 331 0.05 11.36 -17.55
N ARG A 332 -0.55 10.41 -16.80
CA ARG A 332 -1.49 10.72 -15.71
C ARG A 332 -0.86 11.57 -14.61
N LEU A 333 0.38 11.26 -14.25
CA LEU A 333 1.12 12.04 -13.25
C LEU A 333 1.36 13.47 -13.74
N GLN A 334 1.77 13.66 -14.99
CA GLN A 334 1.95 14.99 -15.59
C GLN A 334 0.64 15.76 -15.66
N GLU A 335 -0.47 15.11 -16.04
CA GLU A 335 -1.80 15.73 -16.09
C GLU A 335 -2.21 16.28 -14.71
N HIS A 336 -2.19 15.46 -13.65
CA HIS A 336 -2.54 15.93 -12.30
C HIS A 336 -1.62 17.05 -11.81
N ARG A 337 -0.31 16.96 -12.13
CA ARG A 337 0.66 18.00 -11.79
C ARG A 337 0.38 19.32 -12.49
N ASP A 338 0.03 19.29 -13.78
CA ASP A 338 -0.25 20.50 -14.55
C ASP A 338 -1.59 21.13 -14.13
N VAL A 339 -2.60 20.31 -13.84
CA VAL A 339 -3.89 20.76 -13.30
C VAL A 339 -3.71 21.37 -11.91
N PHE A 340 -3.02 20.70 -11.00
CA PHE A 340 -2.67 21.23 -9.67
C PHE A 340 -1.96 22.58 -9.79
N THR A 341 -0.95 22.67 -10.67
CA THR A 341 -0.16 23.89 -10.86
C THR A 341 -1.03 25.05 -11.35
N ARG A 342 -1.95 24.78 -12.28
CA ARG A 342 -2.90 25.79 -12.78
C ARG A 342 -3.89 26.23 -11.71
N LEU A 343 -4.47 25.30 -10.94
CA LEU A 343 -5.35 25.62 -9.82
C LEU A 343 -4.64 26.46 -8.76
N ALA A 344 -3.39 26.13 -8.42
CA ALA A 344 -2.57 26.91 -7.51
C ALA A 344 -2.33 28.35 -7.99
N ALA A 345 -2.12 28.54 -9.30
CA ALA A 345 -2.00 29.87 -9.89
C ALA A 345 -3.33 30.63 -9.85
N MET A 346 -4.44 29.98 -10.21
CA MET A 346 -5.80 30.54 -10.15
C MET A 346 -6.18 30.96 -8.73
N THR A 347 -5.88 30.16 -7.71
CA THR A 347 -6.10 30.50 -6.30
C THR A 347 -5.40 31.80 -5.91
N ARG A 348 -4.11 31.95 -6.26
CA ARG A 348 -3.35 33.17 -5.94
C ARG A 348 -3.86 34.38 -6.71
N GLN A 349 -4.21 34.21 -7.98
CA GLN A 349 -4.76 35.27 -8.81
C GLN A 349 -6.11 35.76 -8.25
N TYR A 350 -7.02 34.83 -7.97
CA TYR A 350 -8.32 35.18 -7.39
C TYR A 350 -8.17 35.82 -6.01
N ALA A 351 -7.29 35.30 -5.15
CA ALA A 351 -7.02 35.92 -3.85
C ALA A 351 -6.50 37.36 -3.97
N ALA A 352 -5.72 37.67 -5.01
CA ALA A 352 -5.16 39.01 -5.24
C ALA A 352 -6.13 39.99 -5.91
N THR A 353 -7.04 39.50 -6.74
CA THR A 353 -7.87 40.34 -7.64
C THR A 353 -9.36 40.29 -7.33
N GLY A 354 -9.85 39.22 -6.70
CA GLY A 354 -11.27 38.92 -6.54
C GLY A 354 -11.97 38.47 -7.82
N GLU A 355 -11.24 38.22 -8.91
CA GLU A 355 -11.79 37.91 -10.22
C GLU A 355 -11.21 36.61 -10.78
N LEU A 356 -12.09 35.75 -11.31
CA LEU A 356 -11.74 34.65 -12.20
C LEU A 356 -12.36 34.94 -13.56
N ASP A 357 -11.59 34.74 -14.63
CA ASP A 357 -12.13 34.86 -15.98
C ASP A 357 -13.00 33.64 -16.35
N ALA A 358 -13.74 33.76 -17.45
CA ALA A 358 -14.65 32.71 -17.90
C ALA A 358 -13.92 31.41 -18.30
N ALA A 359 -12.66 31.49 -18.74
CA ALA A 359 -11.89 30.33 -19.15
C ALA A 359 -11.39 29.54 -17.93
N ASP A 360 -10.99 30.23 -16.86
CA ASP A 360 -10.58 29.63 -15.61
C ASP A 360 -11.77 29.05 -14.83
N LEU A 361 -12.93 29.70 -14.84
CA LEU A 361 -14.14 29.13 -14.26
C LEU A 361 -14.56 27.84 -14.99
N ALA A 362 -14.56 27.86 -16.33
CA ALA A 362 -14.90 26.68 -17.13
C ALA A 362 -13.88 25.54 -16.96
N PHE A 363 -12.60 25.88 -16.75
CA PHE A 363 -11.57 24.92 -16.38
C PHE A 363 -11.89 24.28 -15.02
N LEU A 364 -12.08 25.08 -13.97
CA LEU A 364 -12.42 24.56 -12.63
C LEU A 364 -13.63 23.61 -12.66
N GLU A 365 -14.71 23.99 -13.34
CA GLU A 365 -15.92 23.15 -13.47
C GLU A 365 -15.71 21.86 -14.29
N THR A 366 -14.69 21.83 -15.15
CA THR A 366 -14.32 20.62 -15.89
C THR A 366 -13.54 19.68 -15.00
N GLU A 367 -12.57 20.20 -14.24
CA GLU A 367 -11.76 19.40 -13.33
C GLU A 367 -12.58 18.88 -12.15
N GLU A 368 -13.47 19.70 -11.56
CA GLU A 368 -14.40 19.27 -10.50
C GLU A 368 -15.35 18.14 -10.93
N ARG A 369 -15.61 18.00 -12.23
CA ARG A 369 -16.45 16.93 -12.78
C ARG A 369 -15.65 15.69 -13.16
N ARG A 370 -14.39 15.89 -13.56
CA ARG A 370 -13.49 14.79 -13.95
C ARG A 370 -12.95 14.06 -12.73
N ASP A 371 -12.50 14.84 -11.74
CA ASP A 371 -11.81 14.39 -10.54
C ASP A 371 -12.62 14.81 -9.30
N ASP A 372 -13.82 14.22 -9.16
CA ASP A 372 -14.86 14.57 -8.19
C ASP A 372 -14.79 13.80 -6.84
N ILE A 373 -13.67 13.10 -6.61
CA ILE A 373 -13.44 12.28 -5.43
C ILE A 373 -13.28 13.12 -4.15
N PHE A 374 -13.51 12.50 -2.98
CA PHE A 374 -13.40 13.15 -1.67
C PHE A 374 -14.25 14.45 -1.58
N PRO A 375 -15.59 14.33 -1.59
CA PRO A 375 -16.47 15.51 -1.48
C PRO A 375 -16.26 16.31 -0.19
N THR A 376 -15.69 15.68 0.84
CA THR A 376 -15.41 16.27 2.15
C THR A 376 -13.93 16.60 2.36
N VAL A 377 -13.12 16.66 1.30
CA VAL A 377 -11.71 17.07 1.42
C VAL A 377 -11.63 18.44 2.08
N ASP A 378 -10.80 18.55 3.11
CA ASP A 378 -10.64 19.78 3.88
C ASP A 378 -9.22 20.33 3.67
N PRO A 379 -9.06 21.47 2.97
CA PRO A 379 -7.76 22.12 2.81
C PRO A 379 -7.04 22.42 4.13
N LEU A 380 -7.75 22.45 5.27
CA LEU A 380 -7.14 22.61 6.60
C LEU A 380 -6.19 21.47 6.98
N TRP A 381 -6.29 20.28 6.37
CA TRP A 381 -5.36 19.18 6.61
C TRP A 381 -3.90 19.51 6.22
N TRP A 382 -3.70 20.53 5.38
CA TRP A 382 -2.37 21.01 4.97
C TRP A 382 -1.92 22.28 5.68
N VAL A 383 -2.72 22.80 6.63
CA VAL A 383 -2.26 23.88 7.52
C VAL A 383 -1.37 23.23 8.59
N ASP A 384 -0.08 23.53 8.56
CA ASP A 384 0.92 22.92 9.45
C ASP A 384 0.44 22.88 10.92
N THR A 385 0.29 21.67 11.46
CA THR A 385 0.41 21.39 12.90
C THR A 385 1.87 21.06 13.23
N VAL A 386 2.83 21.86 12.75
CA VAL A 386 4.18 21.80 13.31
C VAL A 386 4.14 22.67 14.57
N PRO A 387 4.28 22.11 15.80
CA PRO A 387 4.52 22.95 16.95
C PRO A 387 5.79 23.73 16.65
N ALA A 388 5.71 25.06 16.75
CA ALA A 388 6.90 25.90 16.64
C ALA A 388 8.02 25.28 17.47
N ALA A 389 9.15 24.98 16.83
CA ALA A 389 10.34 24.52 17.55
C ALA A 389 10.65 25.56 18.64
N VAL A 390 10.56 25.13 19.90
CA VAL A 390 10.99 25.92 21.06
C VAL A 390 12.50 25.80 21.20
#